data_AF-A0A7C6FMS3-F1
#
_entry.id   AF-A0A7C6FMS3-F1
#
_cell.length_a   1.000
_cell.length_b   1.000
_cell.length_c   1.000
_cell.angle_alpha   90.00
_cell.angle_beta   90.00
_cell.angle_gamma   90.00
#
_symmetry.space_group_name_H-M   'P 1'
#
loop_
_entity.id
_entity.type
_entity.pdbx_description
1 polymer ?
#
loop_
_entity_poly.entity_id
_entity_poly.type
_entity_poly.pdbx_seq_one_letter_code
_entity_poly.pdbx_strand_id
1 'polypeptide(L)'
;MNTEKEKEQEEVLEKIEKTKIVKQKKQRTKLKLKKFEKGYKPSLLTKIILIICIISYGLAIIFNSFIGLFNSYAVDLINSPLLPEYMYFYRLKMLETLSYNPYYFISIAIIQLFILMSFVGLHRGFTTGYYTYLVAETCAILIPILVMGKRAIAIGDIMIAVFLTIYLFIELILHQTKPQKEVI
;
A
#
# COMPACT_ATOMS: atom_id res chain seq x y z
N MET A 1 21.75 65.18 5.14
CA MET A 1 22.32 64.11 4.28
C MET A 1 22.63 62.80 5.03
N ASN A 2 22.64 62.76 6.37
CA ASN A 2 22.83 61.49 7.12
C ASN A 2 21.52 60.72 7.41
N THR A 3 20.39 61.42 7.49
CA THR A 3 19.11 60.84 7.93
C THR A 3 18.44 59.92 6.91
N GLU A 4 18.72 60.08 5.61
CA GLU A 4 18.24 59.17 4.56
C GLU A 4 19.02 57.85 4.54
N LYS A 5 20.34 57.90 4.77
CA LYS A 5 21.19 56.71 4.82
C LYS A 5 20.88 55.82 6.02
N GLU A 6 20.52 56.42 7.16
CA GLU A 6 20.11 55.68 8.36
C GLU A 6 18.77 54.95 8.14
N LYS A 7 17.80 55.61 7.50
CA LYS A 7 16.50 54.99 7.14
C LYS A 7 16.63 53.85 6.13
N GLU A 8 17.49 54.02 5.12
CA GLU A 8 17.77 52.93 4.16
C GLU A 8 18.43 51.72 4.84
N GLN A 9 19.36 51.95 5.78
CA GLN A 9 19.98 50.86 6.54
C GLN A 9 18.98 50.13 7.42
N GLU A 10 18.05 50.86 8.05
CA GLU A 10 17.01 50.29 8.91
C GLU A 10 16.01 49.44 8.11
N GLU A 11 15.57 49.91 6.93
CA GLU A 11 14.71 49.11 6.03
C GLU A 11 15.39 47.83 5.53
N VAL A 12 16.70 47.91 5.23
CA VAL A 12 17.46 46.74 4.77
C VAL A 12 17.61 45.71 5.90
N LEU A 13 17.86 46.16 7.14
CA LEU A 13 17.90 45.30 8.32
C LEU A 13 16.55 44.61 8.56
N GLU A 14 15.44 45.35 8.47
CA GLU A 14 14.10 44.80 8.68
C GLU A 14 13.73 43.76 7.60
N LYS A 15 14.12 44.01 6.33
CA LYS A 15 13.95 43.03 5.24
C LYS A 15 14.79 41.77 5.46
N ILE A 16 16.03 41.91 5.94
CA ILE A 16 16.91 40.75 6.24
C ILE A 16 16.32 39.92 7.39
N GLU A 17 15.80 40.58 8.42
CA GLU A 17 15.22 39.90 9.58
C GLU A 17 13.92 39.16 9.23
N LYS A 18 13.01 39.80 8.49
CA LYS A 18 11.81 39.15 7.93
C LYS A 18 12.18 37.94 7.07
N THR A 19 13.22 38.04 6.26
CA THR A 19 13.68 36.93 5.40
C THR A 19 14.26 35.76 6.20
N LYS A 20 15.00 36.04 7.28
CA LYS A 20 15.51 35.00 8.21
C LYS A 20 14.37 34.28 8.93
N ILE A 21 13.36 35.01 9.39
CA ILE A 21 12.19 34.44 10.07
C ILE A 21 11.39 33.53 9.13
N VAL A 22 11.19 33.94 7.86
CA VAL A 22 10.50 33.12 6.86
C VAL A 22 11.30 31.86 6.54
N LYS A 23 12.63 31.96 6.38
CA LYS A 23 13.50 30.79 6.17
C LYS A 23 13.43 29.82 7.36
N GLN A 24 13.53 30.32 8.60
CA GLN A 24 13.39 29.49 9.80
C GLN A 24 12.02 28.84 9.93
N LYS A 25 10.92 29.57 9.66
CA LYS A 25 9.57 29.00 9.64
C LYS A 25 9.48 27.87 8.62
N LYS A 26 9.94 28.10 7.38
CA LYS A 26 9.91 27.09 6.30
C LYS A 26 10.74 25.84 6.65
N GLN A 27 11.86 26.02 7.36
CA GLN A 27 12.72 24.94 7.84
C GLN A 27 12.08 24.14 8.98
N ARG A 28 11.41 24.82 9.93
CA ARG A 28 10.63 24.17 11.00
C ARG A 28 9.44 23.37 10.45
N THR A 29 8.74 23.87 9.42
CA THR A 29 7.65 23.13 8.78
C THR A 29 8.16 21.87 8.06
N LYS A 30 9.31 21.97 7.35
CA LYS A 30 9.97 20.82 6.72
C LYS A 30 10.42 19.76 7.74
N LEU A 31 10.94 20.18 8.90
CA LEU A 31 11.33 19.29 9.99
C LEU A 31 10.14 18.59 10.64
N LYS A 32 9.01 19.28 10.83
CA LYS A 32 7.77 18.67 11.31
C LYS A 32 7.25 17.62 10.31
N LEU A 33 7.20 17.92 9.01
CA LEU A 33 6.82 16.96 7.96
C LEU A 33 7.72 15.71 7.94
N LYS A 34 9.05 15.87 8.03
CA LYS A 34 9.99 14.74 8.12
C LYS A 34 9.74 13.81 9.32
N LYS A 35 9.28 14.36 10.45
CA LYS A 35 9.01 13.57 11.66
C LYS A 35 7.72 12.74 11.53
N PHE A 36 6.78 13.18 10.68
CA PHE A 36 5.58 12.41 10.32
C PHE A 36 5.82 11.36 9.23
N GLU A 37 6.89 11.49 8.44
CA GLU A 37 7.21 10.58 7.34
C GLU A 37 7.87 9.25 7.79
N LYS A 38 8.64 9.22 8.88
CA LYS A 38 9.24 7.97 9.39
C LYS A 38 8.68 7.64 10.77
N GLY A 39 7.47 7.08 10.79
CA GLY A 39 6.80 6.68 12.03
C GLY A 39 7.24 5.32 12.58
N TYR A 40 7.80 4.45 11.73
CA TYR A 40 8.04 3.05 12.05
C TYR A 40 9.32 2.52 11.40
N LYS A 41 10.13 1.76 12.13
CA LYS A 41 11.30 1.04 11.60
C LYS A 41 11.00 -0.46 11.62
N PRO A 42 10.68 -1.08 10.46
CA PRO A 42 10.34 -2.49 10.40
C PRO A 42 11.49 -3.39 10.84
N SER A 43 11.16 -4.42 11.61
CA SER A 43 12.11 -5.47 11.96
C SER A 43 12.59 -6.21 10.71
N LEU A 44 13.72 -6.92 10.83
CA LEU A 44 14.26 -7.69 9.70
C LEU A 44 13.30 -8.80 9.25
N LEU A 45 12.65 -9.46 10.22
CA LEU A 45 11.63 -10.49 9.97
C LEU A 45 10.44 -9.90 9.19
N THR A 46 9.96 -8.73 9.59
CA THR A 46 8.85 -8.07 8.90
C THR A 46 9.21 -7.58 7.52
N LYS A 47 10.45 -7.15 7.29
CA LYS A 47 10.90 -6.85 5.92
C LYS A 47 10.83 -8.08 5.03
N ILE A 48 11.24 -9.25 5.53
CA ILE A 48 11.16 -10.51 4.77
C ILE A 48 9.69 -10.85 4.47
N ILE A 49 8.82 -10.81 5.49
CA ILE A 49 7.39 -11.07 5.30
C ILE A 49 6.80 -10.10 4.26
N LEU A 50 7.07 -8.80 4.39
CA LEU A 50 6.58 -7.79 3.45
C LEU A 50 7.09 -8.02 2.04
N ILE A 51 8.35 -8.45 1.85
CA ILE A 51 8.87 -8.80 0.52
C ILE A 51 8.10 -9.97 -0.08
N ILE A 52 7.84 -11.02 0.70
CA ILE A 52 7.05 -12.18 0.24
C ILE A 52 5.63 -11.72 -0.14
N CYS A 53 4.99 -10.89 0.69
CA CYS A 53 3.68 -10.32 0.38
C CYS A 53 3.71 -9.44 -0.89
N ILE A 54 4.76 -8.63 -1.08
CA ILE A 54 4.91 -7.78 -2.26
C ILE A 54 5.01 -8.64 -3.52
N ILE A 55 5.79 -9.72 -3.49
CA ILE A 55 5.94 -10.62 -4.63
C ILE A 55 4.63 -11.36 -4.91
N SER A 56 3.98 -11.92 -3.89
CA SER A 56 2.74 -12.68 -4.05
C SER A 56 1.59 -11.82 -4.59
N TYR A 57 1.37 -10.63 -4.01
CA TYR A 57 0.38 -9.70 -4.51
C TYR A 57 0.75 -9.12 -5.88
N GLY A 58 2.05 -8.92 -6.15
CA GLY A 58 2.53 -8.52 -7.48
C GLY A 58 2.16 -9.53 -8.57
N LEU A 59 2.39 -10.82 -8.31
CA LEU A 59 1.96 -11.89 -9.22
C LEU A 59 0.44 -11.93 -9.36
N ALA A 60 -0.30 -11.83 -8.25
CA ALA A 60 -1.77 -11.84 -8.28
C ALA A 60 -2.33 -10.68 -9.13
N ILE A 61 -1.76 -9.48 -9.05
CA ILE A 61 -2.16 -8.33 -9.87
C ILE A 61 -1.96 -8.65 -11.36
N ILE A 62 -0.82 -9.22 -11.73
CA ILE A 62 -0.52 -9.58 -13.12
C ILE A 62 -1.55 -10.59 -13.63
N PHE A 63 -1.82 -11.65 -12.88
CA PHE A 63 -2.80 -12.66 -13.25
C PHE A 63 -4.22 -12.10 -13.37
N ASN A 64 -4.69 -11.35 -12.36
CA ASN A 64 -6.03 -10.76 -12.38
C ASN A 64 -6.18 -9.70 -13.48
N SER A 65 -5.15 -8.89 -13.72
CA SER A 65 -5.15 -7.91 -14.83
C SER A 65 -5.16 -8.60 -16.18
N PHE A 66 -4.39 -9.68 -16.34
CA PHE A 66 -4.37 -10.47 -17.58
C PHE A 66 -5.74 -11.09 -17.86
N ILE A 67 -6.34 -11.74 -16.86
CA ILE A 67 -7.67 -12.32 -16.96
C ILE A 67 -8.74 -11.25 -17.25
N GLY A 68 -8.65 -10.08 -16.61
CA GLY A 68 -9.60 -9.00 -16.80
C GLY A 68 -9.51 -8.35 -18.18
N LEU A 69 -8.31 -8.04 -18.65
CA LEU A 69 -8.07 -7.36 -19.93
C LEU A 69 -8.17 -8.30 -21.13
N PHE A 70 -7.77 -9.55 -20.98
CA PHE A 70 -7.74 -10.57 -22.04
C PHE A 70 -8.68 -11.74 -21.74
N ASN A 71 -9.87 -11.46 -21.20
CA ASN A 71 -10.82 -12.49 -20.75
C ASN A 71 -11.15 -13.51 -21.84
N SER A 72 -11.41 -13.08 -23.09
CA SER A 72 -11.67 -13.98 -24.21
C SER A 72 -10.51 -14.94 -24.47
N TYR A 73 -9.28 -14.43 -24.49
CA TYR A 73 -8.08 -15.26 -24.65
C TYR A 73 -7.88 -16.22 -23.46
N ALA A 74 -8.21 -15.79 -22.25
CA ALA A 74 -8.15 -16.66 -21.08
C ALA A 74 -9.18 -17.81 -21.17
N VAL A 75 -10.40 -17.53 -21.63
CA VAL A 75 -11.43 -18.55 -21.87
C VAL A 75 -11.00 -19.52 -22.97
N ASP A 76 -10.44 -19.01 -24.07
CA ASP A 76 -9.93 -19.84 -25.17
C ASP A 76 -8.76 -20.73 -24.73
N LEU A 77 -7.86 -20.20 -23.89
CA LEU A 77 -6.75 -20.96 -23.31
C LEU A 77 -7.24 -22.11 -22.43
N ILE A 78 -8.25 -21.88 -21.59
CA ILE A 78 -8.83 -22.94 -20.75
C ILE A 78 -9.63 -23.95 -21.58
N ASN A 79 -10.17 -23.53 -22.72
CA ASN A 79 -10.84 -24.42 -23.64
C ASN A 79 -9.89 -25.19 -24.58
N SER A 80 -8.64 -24.77 -24.67
CA SER A 80 -7.62 -25.36 -25.52
C SER A 80 -7.29 -26.80 -25.10
N PRO A 81 -7.06 -27.71 -26.08
CA PRO A 81 -6.57 -29.06 -25.79
C PRO A 81 -5.15 -29.09 -25.19
N LEU A 82 -4.43 -27.95 -25.22
CA LEU A 82 -3.09 -27.79 -24.67
C LEU A 82 -3.07 -27.61 -23.13
N LEU A 83 -4.24 -27.60 -22.48
CA LEU A 83 -4.32 -27.47 -21.03
C LEU A 83 -3.71 -28.71 -20.35
N PRO A 84 -2.82 -28.55 -19.35
CA PRO A 84 -2.21 -29.69 -18.66
C PRO A 84 -3.26 -30.62 -18.04
N GLU A 85 -3.01 -31.94 -18.07
CA GLU A 85 -4.02 -32.93 -17.69
C GLU A 85 -4.60 -32.73 -16.28
N TYR A 86 -3.74 -32.37 -15.32
CA TYR A 86 -4.12 -32.10 -13.94
C TYR A 86 -5.06 -30.89 -13.78
N MET A 87 -5.10 -29.97 -14.74
CA MET A 87 -6.01 -28.82 -14.72
C MET A 87 -7.39 -29.12 -15.30
N TYR A 88 -7.57 -30.22 -16.06
CA TYR A 88 -8.90 -30.57 -16.59
C TYR A 88 -9.93 -30.79 -15.48
N PHE A 89 -9.50 -31.32 -14.34
CA PHE A 89 -10.36 -31.47 -13.16
C PHE A 89 -10.97 -30.13 -12.71
N TYR A 90 -10.21 -29.04 -12.82
CA TYR A 90 -10.63 -27.69 -12.42
C TYR A 90 -11.23 -26.87 -13.57
N ARG A 91 -11.22 -27.38 -14.80
CA ARG A 91 -11.59 -26.64 -16.02
C ARG A 91 -12.98 -26.00 -15.92
N LEU A 92 -13.99 -26.77 -15.54
CA LEU A 92 -15.37 -26.26 -15.41
C LEU A 92 -15.46 -25.14 -14.38
N LYS A 93 -14.78 -25.29 -13.23
CA LYS A 93 -14.77 -24.28 -12.17
C LYS A 93 -14.00 -23.02 -12.58
N MET A 94 -12.91 -23.17 -13.34
CA MET A 94 -12.18 -22.04 -13.88
C MET A 94 -13.01 -21.28 -14.93
N LEU A 95 -13.69 -21.99 -15.83
CA LEU A 95 -14.61 -21.37 -16.80
C LEU A 95 -15.77 -20.66 -16.11
N GLU A 96 -16.37 -21.27 -15.08
CA GLU A 96 -17.41 -20.63 -14.27
C GLU A 96 -16.90 -19.36 -13.59
N THR A 97 -15.63 -19.34 -13.16
CA THR A 97 -15.04 -18.14 -12.54
C THR A 97 -14.75 -17.06 -13.59
N LEU A 98 -14.25 -17.45 -14.77
CA LEU A 98 -13.95 -16.54 -15.88
C LEU A 98 -15.21 -15.93 -16.52
N SER A 99 -16.33 -16.65 -16.50
CA SER A 99 -17.60 -16.25 -17.14
C SER A 99 -18.40 -15.21 -16.35
N TYR A 100 -17.97 -14.84 -15.13
CA TYR A 100 -18.65 -13.82 -14.34
C TYR A 100 -18.64 -12.46 -15.04
N ASN A 101 -17.52 -11.74 -14.98
CA ASN A 101 -17.37 -10.43 -15.59
C ASN A 101 -15.89 -10.03 -15.62
N PRO A 102 -15.32 -9.62 -16.78
CA PRO A 102 -13.95 -9.11 -16.84
C PRO A 102 -13.70 -7.92 -15.89
N TYR A 103 -14.70 -7.07 -15.68
CA TYR A 103 -14.59 -5.91 -14.76
C TYR A 103 -14.38 -6.32 -13.30
N TYR A 104 -14.82 -7.51 -12.90
CA TYR A 104 -14.54 -8.02 -11.55
C TYR A 104 -13.04 -8.23 -11.35
N PHE A 105 -12.37 -8.91 -12.28
CA PHE A 105 -10.93 -9.18 -12.21
C PHE A 105 -10.10 -7.89 -12.26
N ILE A 106 -10.50 -6.92 -13.09
CA ILE A 106 -9.89 -5.58 -13.12
C ILE A 106 -10.06 -4.88 -11.76
N SER A 107 -11.25 -4.92 -11.18
CA SER A 107 -11.52 -4.29 -9.87
C SER A 107 -10.67 -4.92 -8.76
N ILE A 108 -10.56 -6.25 -8.74
CA ILE A 108 -9.70 -6.98 -7.80
C ILE A 108 -8.23 -6.64 -8.01
N ALA A 109 -7.76 -6.55 -9.25
CA ALA A 109 -6.38 -6.14 -9.55
C ALA A 109 -6.07 -4.73 -9.03
N ILE A 110 -7.00 -3.79 -9.15
CA ILE A 110 -6.85 -2.43 -8.61
C ILE A 110 -6.76 -2.46 -7.08
N ILE A 111 -7.59 -3.24 -6.39
CA ILE A 111 -7.54 -3.38 -4.94
C ILE A 111 -6.22 -3.99 -4.49
N GLN A 112 -5.77 -5.05 -5.18
CA GLN A 112 -4.49 -5.68 -4.91
C GLN A 112 -3.32 -4.70 -5.14
N LEU A 113 -3.42 -3.79 -6.11
CA LEU A 113 -2.45 -2.72 -6.30
C LEU A 113 -2.41 -1.76 -5.09
N PHE A 114 -3.55 -1.40 -4.51
CA PHE A 114 -3.58 -0.62 -3.27
C PHE A 114 -2.94 -1.37 -2.10
N ILE A 115 -3.17 -2.68 -1.98
CA ILE A 115 -2.51 -3.53 -0.97
C ILE A 115 -0.99 -3.56 -1.20
N LEU A 116 -0.55 -3.76 -2.44
CA LEU A 116 0.87 -3.75 -2.81
C LEU A 116 1.56 -2.43 -2.42
N MET A 117 0.94 -1.30 -2.77
CA MET A 117 1.45 0.03 -2.43
C MET A 117 1.50 0.25 -0.92
N SER A 118 0.54 -0.31 -0.18
CA SER A 118 0.49 -0.27 1.28
C SER A 118 1.66 -1.03 1.90
N PHE A 119 2.00 -2.23 1.39
CA PHE A 119 3.17 -2.98 1.81
C PHE A 119 4.48 -2.29 1.48
N VAL A 120 4.60 -1.64 0.32
CA VAL A 120 5.76 -0.82 -0.02
C VAL A 120 5.91 0.37 0.95
N GLY A 121 4.80 1.00 1.33
CA GLY A 121 4.76 2.05 2.35
C GLY A 121 5.25 1.55 3.71
N LEU A 122 4.72 0.41 4.16
CA LEU A 122 5.13 -0.25 5.40
C LEU A 122 6.61 -0.66 5.38
N HIS A 123 7.11 -1.19 4.28
CA HIS A 123 8.51 -1.58 4.11
C HIS A 123 9.45 -0.37 4.22
N ARG A 124 9.00 0.81 3.77
CA ARG A 124 9.73 2.08 3.92
C ARG A 124 9.58 2.73 5.30
N GLY A 125 8.69 2.22 6.15
CA GLY A 125 8.48 2.71 7.51
C GLY A 125 7.37 3.75 7.67
N PHE A 126 6.49 3.89 6.67
CA PHE A 126 5.34 4.78 6.74
C PHE A 126 4.16 4.06 7.40
N THR A 127 3.67 4.61 8.52
CA THR A 127 2.48 4.08 9.23
C THR A 127 1.20 4.23 8.42
N THR A 128 1.15 5.19 7.49
CA THR A 128 0.05 5.34 6.54
C THR A 128 -0.19 4.08 5.70
N GLY A 129 0.86 3.30 5.44
CA GLY A 129 0.76 2.03 4.75
C GLY A 129 -0.10 1.01 5.49
N TYR A 130 -0.12 1.02 6.83
CA TYR A 130 -0.99 0.12 7.60
C TYR A 130 -2.48 0.48 7.44
N TYR A 131 -2.82 1.76 7.48
CA TYR A 131 -4.20 2.20 7.34
C TYR A 131 -4.74 1.96 5.92
N THR A 132 -3.92 2.22 4.89
CA THR A 132 -4.31 1.90 3.50
C THR A 132 -4.41 0.39 3.29
N TYR A 133 -3.56 -0.40 3.94
CA TYR A 133 -3.65 -1.86 3.93
C TYR A 133 -5.00 -2.33 4.50
N LEU A 134 -5.38 -1.88 5.71
CA LEU A 134 -6.64 -2.25 6.35
C LEU A 134 -7.87 -1.97 5.47
N VAL A 135 -7.93 -0.77 4.88
CA VAL A 135 -9.05 -0.38 4.02
C VAL A 135 -9.08 -1.24 2.76
N ALA A 136 -7.93 -1.43 2.11
CA ALA A 136 -7.84 -2.21 0.88
C ALA A 136 -8.14 -3.70 1.11
N GLU A 137 -7.66 -4.28 2.21
CA GLU A 137 -7.95 -5.66 2.62
C GLU A 137 -9.44 -5.85 2.92
N THR A 138 -10.07 -4.88 3.60
CA THR A 138 -11.53 -4.92 3.85
C THR A 138 -12.31 -4.91 2.54
N CYS A 139 -11.91 -4.07 1.57
CA CYS A 139 -12.50 -4.08 0.23
C CYS A 139 -12.23 -5.39 -0.51
N ALA A 140 -11.04 -5.97 -0.37
CA ALA A 140 -10.67 -7.25 -0.99
C ALA A 140 -11.51 -8.42 -0.47
N ILE A 141 -12.01 -8.34 0.77
CA ILE A 141 -12.92 -9.34 1.32
C ILE A 141 -14.38 -9.05 0.93
N LEU A 142 -14.82 -7.78 1.02
CA LEU A 142 -16.21 -7.44 0.77
C LEU A 142 -16.62 -7.61 -0.70
N ILE A 143 -15.76 -7.23 -1.65
CA ILE A 143 -16.11 -7.21 -3.07
C ILE A 143 -16.38 -8.61 -3.64
N PRO A 144 -15.53 -9.63 -3.42
CA PRO A 144 -15.85 -10.99 -3.83
C PRO A 144 -17.15 -11.53 -3.21
N ILE A 145 -17.42 -11.20 -1.93
CA ILE A 145 -18.66 -11.62 -1.26
C ILE A 145 -19.89 -10.98 -1.92
N LEU A 146 -19.81 -9.71 -2.31
CA LEU A 146 -20.91 -9.01 -2.97
C LEU A 146 -21.16 -9.50 -4.39
N VAL A 147 -20.10 -9.89 -5.13
CA VAL A 147 -20.20 -10.27 -6.54
C VAL A 147 -20.48 -11.75 -6.75
N MET A 148 -19.85 -12.63 -5.97
CA MET A 148 -19.88 -14.08 -6.14
C MET A 148 -20.47 -14.82 -4.92
N GLY A 149 -20.92 -14.08 -3.90
CA GLY A 149 -21.47 -14.65 -2.67
C GLY A 149 -20.41 -15.31 -1.77
N LYS A 150 -20.88 -16.10 -0.79
CA LYS A 150 -20.01 -16.77 0.21
C LYS A 150 -19.06 -17.84 -0.37
N ARG A 151 -19.21 -18.21 -1.65
CA ARG A 151 -18.41 -19.26 -2.31
C ARG A 151 -17.07 -18.75 -2.87
N ALA A 152 -16.88 -17.44 -2.94
CA ALA A 152 -15.71 -16.85 -3.58
C ALA A 152 -14.48 -16.66 -2.71
N ILE A 153 -14.63 -16.73 -1.39
CA ILE A 153 -13.52 -16.55 -0.46
C ILE A 153 -13.27 -17.85 0.29
N ALA A 154 -12.03 -18.34 0.22
CA ALA A 154 -11.61 -19.44 1.07
C ALA A 154 -11.45 -18.93 2.51
N ILE A 155 -11.91 -19.72 3.49
CA ILE A 155 -11.75 -19.39 4.91
C ILE A 155 -10.27 -19.17 5.26
N GLY A 156 -9.37 -19.92 4.60
CA GLY A 156 -7.93 -19.75 4.75
C GLY A 156 -7.43 -18.33 4.41
N ASP A 157 -7.99 -17.71 3.36
CA ASP A 157 -7.59 -16.36 2.94
C ASP A 157 -7.98 -15.33 4.02
N ILE A 158 -9.18 -15.47 4.60
CA ILE A 158 -9.65 -14.63 5.71
C ILE A 158 -8.74 -14.82 6.93
N MET A 159 -8.38 -16.06 7.26
CA MET A 159 -7.51 -16.36 8.39
C MET A 159 -6.12 -15.72 8.22
N ILE A 160 -5.54 -15.81 7.03
CA ILE A 160 -4.24 -15.20 6.71
C ILE A 160 -4.33 -13.67 6.79
N ALA A 161 -5.39 -13.07 6.23
CA ALA A 161 -5.62 -11.63 6.28
C ALA A 161 -5.74 -11.10 7.72
N VAL A 162 -6.51 -11.79 8.56
CA VAL A 162 -6.65 -11.43 9.99
C VAL A 162 -5.31 -11.59 10.72
N PHE A 163 -4.60 -12.70 10.49
CA PHE A 163 -3.30 -12.93 11.10
C PHE A 163 -2.29 -11.84 10.73
N LEU A 164 -2.20 -11.49 9.44
CA LEU A 164 -1.30 -10.44 8.95
C LEU A 164 -1.68 -9.07 9.53
N THR A 165 -2.97 -8.78 9.63
CA THR A 165 -3.49 -7.54 10.23
C THR A 165 -3.07 -7.39 11.69
N ILE A 166 -3.27 -8.45 12.50
CA ILE A 166 -2.91 -8.46 13.92
C ILE A 166 -1.39 -8.38 14.09
N TYR A 167 -0.64 -9.15 13.29
CA TYR A 167 0.82 -9.14 13.31
C TYR A 167 1.39 -7.74 13.05
N LEU A 168 0.93 -7.09 11.98
CA LEU A 168 1.37 -5.73 11.62
C LEU A 168 0.95 -4.71 12.68
N PHE A 169 -0.23 -4.87 13.29
CA PHE A 169 -0.71 -4.00 14.36
C PHE A 169 0.17 -4.05 15.61
N ILE A 170 0.48 -5.26 16.08
CA ILE A 170 1.33 -5.49 17.25
C ILE A 170 2.70 -4.86 17.01
N GLU A 171 3.29 -5.04 15.83
CA GLU A 171 4.61 -4.50 15.55
C GLU A 171 4.63 -2.96 15.49
N LEU A 172 3.56 -2.36 14.99
CA LEU A 172 3.39 -0.92 14.95
C LEU A 172 3.27 -0.34 16.38
N ILE A 173 2.51 -1.00 17.27
CA ILE A 173 2.40 -0.62 18.69
C ILE A 173 3.74 -0.81 19.42
N LEU A 174 4.42 -1.94 19.22
CA LEU A 174 5.72 -2.21 19.85
C LEU A 174 6.76 -1.16 19.45
N HIS A 175 6.68 -0.63 18.24
CA HIS A 175 7.56 0.46 17.82
C HIS A 175 7.18 1.81 18.44
N GLN A 176 5.88 2.10 18.58
CA GLN A 176 5.40 3.35 19.20
C GLN A 176 5.64 3.41 20.71
N THR A 177 5.62 2.27 21.39
CA THR A 177 5.80 2.16 22.84
C THR A 177 7.26 2.01 23.27
N LYS A 178 8.17 1.64 22.36
CA LYS A 178 9.61 1.62 22.67
C LYS A 178 10.11 3.06 22.87
N PRO A 179 10.71 3.38 24.03
CA PRO A 179 11.31 4.69 24.23
C PRO A 179 12.39 4.90 23.17
N GLN A 180 12.35 6.05 22.48
CA GLN A 180 13.46 6.48 21.64
C GLN A 180 14.67 6.59 22.56
N LYS A 181 15.56 5.60 22.53
CA LYS A 181 16.91 5.77 23.07
C LYS A 181 17.54 6.88 22.23
N GLU A 182 17.51 8.10 22.76
CA GLU A 182 18.32 9.20 22.25
C GLU A 182 19.76 8.71 22.29
N VAL A 183 20.31 8.45 21.11
CA VAL A 183 21.75 8.28 20.94
C VAL A 183 22.29 9.70 21.06
N ILE A 184 22.82 10.02 22.24
CA ILE A 184 23.65 11.20 22.51
C ILE A 184 24.95 11.05 21.72
#